data_AF-A0A564UAS4-F1
#
_entry.id   AF-A0A564UAS4-F1
#
_cell.length_a   1.000
_cell.length_b   1.000
_cell.length_c   1.000
_cell.angle_alpha   90.00
_cell.angle_beta   90.00
_cell.angle_gamma   90.00
#
_symmetry.space_group_name_H-M   'P 1'
#
loop_
_entity.id
_entity.type
_entity.pdbx_description
1 polymer ?
#
loop_
_entity_poly.entity_id
_entity_poly.type
_entity_poly.pdbx_seq_one_letter_code
_entity_poly.pdbx_strand_id
1 'polypeptide(L)'
;MIHMKYIPTQDYSFLLDENHYVYDHVEDEDSLHIYIKSKEHGCKCPLCGKMSTKLHATYRRKFQDTPIHCKQTFLHANVYKYDCENRDCECKVFMEDLPFAKASQVRTDALNTLILAVSMFLSNEGASKVLALLGVQVSNDTIQRLYDRIEFIDNPDVEEIGIDDVAIRKGQTYATAIYDLKDHHLIALLDGRDGIPLKEWLKSHTKVRLVARDRANAYAAAINEILPECIQVADRFHLLQNLLGYMKNIFKEEMPSRLYIQNGEISEKAPEKILKEKTPDVSLLDSLHYDNTPPIDSNGNEVIYDNKKHYLDSRQYQHQKASRKKNSN
;
A
#
# COMPACT_ATOMS: atom_id res chain seq x y z
N MET A 1 35.35 18.38 -8.70
CA MET A 1 34.19 18.63 -9.58
C MET A 1 34.16 17.54 -10.63
N ILE A 2 33.22 16.60 -10.53
CA ILE A 2 33.01 15.59 -11.58
C ILE A 2 32.19 16.28 -12.67
N HIS A 3 32.82 16.65 -13.78
CA HIS A 3 32.09 17.11 -14.96
C HIS A 3 31.43 15.88 -15.59
N MET A 4 30.14 15.67 -15.30
CA MET A 4 29.34 14.72 -16.06
C MET A 4 29.25 15.25 -17.49
N LYS A 5 29.99 14.59 -18.41
CA LYS A 5 29.87 14.82 -19.85
C LYS A 5 28.57 14.17 -20.31
N TYR A 6 27.50 14.95 -20.36
CA TYR A 6 26.28 14.53 -21.04
C TYR A 6 26.49 14.68 -22.55
N ILE A 7 26.21 13.62 -23.31
CA ILE A 7 26.15 13.66 -24.77
C ILE A 7 24.66 13.72 -25.13
N PRO A 8 24.23 14.65 -25.99
CA PRO A 8 22.87 14.65 -26.52
C PRO A 8 22.59 13.30 -27.19
N THR A 9 21.64 12.55 -26.67
CA THR A 9 21.12 11.33 -27.31
C THR A 9 19.93 11.71 -28.20
N GLN A 10 19.82 11.07 -29.36
CA GLN A 10 18.59 11.07 -30.16
C GLN A 10 17.77 9.79 -29.92
N ASP A 11 18.31 8.87 -29.13
CA ASP A 11 17.64 7.67 -28.70
C ASP A 11 16.94 7.92 -27.37
N TYR A 12 15.62 8.05 -27.46
CA TYR A 12 14.70 8.22 -26.33
C TYR A 12 13.86 6.95 -26.10
N SER A 13 14.25 5.80 -26.64
CA SER A 13 13.54 4.52 -26.47
C SER A 13 13.48 4.04 -25.02
N PHE A 14 14.31 4.58 -24.13
CA PHE A 14 14.21 4.32 -22.69
C PHE A 14 13.05 5.09 -22.04
N LEU A 15 12.63 6.21 -22.64
CA LEU A 15 11.56 7.09 -22.18
C LEU A 15 10.24 6.82 -22.93
N LEU A 16 10.34 6.41 -24.20
CA LEU A 16 9.26 6.13 -25.13
C LEU A 16 9.37 4.70 -25.67
N ASP A 17 8.72 4.41 -26.79
CA ASP A 17 8.95 3.22 -27.59
C ASP A 17 9.89 3.51 -28.79
N GLU A 18 10.19 2.49 -29.58
CA GLU A 18 11.03 2.60 -30.77
C GLU A 18 10.40 3.41 -31.92
N ASN A 19 9.06 3.54 -31.93
CA ASN A 19 8.27 4.16 -32.99
C ASN A 19 7.99 5.64 -32.76
N HIS A 20 8.30 6.20 -31.59
CA HIS A 20 8.14 7.62 -31.31
C HIS A 20 9.48 8.34 -31.18
N TYR A 21 9.48 9.64 -31.50
CA TYR A 21 10.64 10.51 -31.28
C TYR A 21 10.20 11.84 -30.68
N VAL A 22 11.07 12.40 -29.84
CA VAL A 22 10.91 13.75 -29.28
C VAL A 22 11.34 14.76 -30.34
N TYR A 23 10.45 15.71 -30.67
CA TYR A 23 10.76 16.77 -31.64
C TYR A 23 10.87 18.15 -31.00
N ASP A 24 10.35 18.32 -29.78
CA ASP A 24 10.43 19.57 -29.03
C ASP A 24 10.26 19.30 -27.53
N HIS A 25 10.73 20.22 -26.70
CA HIS A 25 10.47 20.21 -25.26
C HIS A 25 10.44 21.63 -24.70
N VAL A 26 9.64 21.83 -23.67
CA VAL A 26 9.57 23.06 -22.90
C VAL A 26 9.69 22.70 -21.43
N GLU A 27 10.59 23.35 -20.71
CA GLU A 27 10.81 23.12 -19.29
C GLU A 27 10.74 24.44 -18.54
N ASP A 28 10.01 24.43 -17.43
CA ASP A 28 10.00 25.50 -16.43
C ASP A 28 10.43 24.94 -15.06
N GLU A 29 10.25 25.71 -13.99
CA GLU A 29 10.67 25.30 -12.65
C GLU A 29 9.89 24.09 -12.13
N ASP A 30 8.61 23.98 -12.47
CA ASP A 30 7.67 23.01 -11.90
C ASP A 30 7.29 21.88 -12.86
N SER A 31 7.50 22.07 -14.16
CA SER A 31 6.99 21.19 -15.21
C SER A 31 7.95 20.98 -16.38
N LEU A 32 7.83 19.80 -16.99
CA LEU A 32 8.54 19.40 -18.18
C LEU A 32 7.53 18.91 -19.22
N HIS A 33 7.49 19.56 -20.37
CA HIS A 33 6.60 19.25 -21.47
C HIS A 33 7.42 18.67 -22.62
N ILE A 34 7.17 17.41 -22.96
CA ILE A 34 7.87 16.67 -24.01
C ILE A 34 6.92 16.46 -25.19
N TYR A 35 7.29 16.88 -26.39
CA TYR A 35 6.45 16.76 -27.57
C TYR A 35 6.96 15.65 -28.49
N ILE A 36 6.06 14.72 -28.82
CA ILE A 36 6.41 13.51 -29.55
C ILE A 36 5.55 13.30 -30.80
N LYS A 37 6.12 12.59 -31.77
CA LYS A 37 5.47 12.14 -33.01
C LYS A 37 5.88 10.70 -33.31
N SER A 38 4.99 9.97 -33.95
CA SER A 38 5.28 8.68 -34.58
C SER A 38 6.29 8.87 -35.73
N LYS A 39 7.27 7.97 -35.83
CA LYS A 39 8.28 7.89 -36.89
C LYS A 39 7.65 7.38 -38.19
N GLU A 40 6.83 6.34 -38.09
CA GLU A 40 6.11 5.75 -39.21
C GLU A 40 4.68 6.29 -39.29
N HIS A 41 4.20 6.56 -40.51
CA HIS A 41 2.84 7.02 -40.77
C HIS A 41 1.99 5.93 -41.41
N GLY A 42 1.63 4.92 -40.61
CA GLY A 42 0.72 3.87 -41.03
C GLY A 42 0.26 3.03 -39.85
N CYS A 43 -0.98 2.55 -39.88
CA CYS A 43 -1.53 1.70 -38.85
C CYS A 43 -2.51 0.68 -39.45
N LYS A 44 -2.63 -0.48 -38.80
CA LYS A 44 -3.65 -1.48 -39.16
C LYS A 44 -5.00 -1.05 -38.62
N CYS A 45 -6.04 -1.20 -39.44
CA CYS A 45 -7.42 -1.02 -39.00
C CYS A 45 -7.72 -2.05 -37.88
N PRO A 46 -8.23 -1.64 -36.70
CA PRO A 46 -8.47 -2.56 -35.59
C PRO A 46 -9.61 -3.55 -35.86
N LEU A 47 -10.50 -3.28 -36.82
CA LEU A 47 -11.60 -4.18 -37.16
C LEU A 47 -11.24 -5.19 -38.26
N CYS A 48 -10.63 -4.74 -39.36
CA CYS A 48 -10.35 -5.61 -40.52
C CYS A 48 -8.87 -5.97 -40.71
N GLY A 49 -7.97 -5.43 -39.89
CA GLY A 49 -6.52 -5.67 -39.95
C GLY A 49 -5.81 -5.06 -41.16
N LYS A 50 -6.52 -4.44 -42.12
CA LYS A 50 -5.92 -3.83 -43.31
C LYS A 50 -5.04 -2.65 -42.91
N MET A 51 -3.79 -2.65 -43.39
CA MET A 51 -2.88 -1.51 -43.24
C MET A 51 -3.41 -0.32 -44.02
N SER A 52 -3.34 0.88 -43.43
CA SER A 52 -3.62 2.15 -44.10
C SER A 52 -2.54 3.16 -43.76
N THR A 53 -2.13 3.93 -44.77
CA THR A 53 -1.29 5.13 -44.63
C THR A 53 -2.06 6.40 -44.99
N LYS A 54 -3.36 6.29 -45.31
CA LYS A 54 -4.19 7.41 -45.75
C LYS A 54 -4.62 8.25 -44.57
N LEU A 55 -3.89 9.34 -44.34
CA LEU A 55 -4.17 10.29 -43.25
C LEU A 55 -5.56 10.93 -43.41
N HIS A 56 -6.35 10.85 -42.35
CA HIS A 56 -7.63 11.52 -42.22
C HIS A 56 -7.47 12.85 -41.45
N ALA A 57 -6.83 12.80 -40.29
CA ALA A 57 -6.63 13.96 -39.42
C ALA A 57 -5.51 13.69 -38.41
N THR A 58 -5.03 14.76 -37.77
CA THR A 58 -4.16 14.67 -36.58
C THR A 58 -4.78 15.42 -35.42
N TYR A 59 -4.50 14.99 -34.20
CA TYR A 59 -4.89 15.72 -33.00
C TYR A 59 -3.88 15.51 -31.88
N ARG A 60 -3.71 16.50 -31.00
CA ARG A 60 -2.75 16.40 -29.90
C ARG A 60 -3.42 15.83 -28.65
N ARG A 61 -2.81 14.80 -28.05
CA ARG A 61 -3.15 14.29 -26.72
C ARG A 61 -2.09 14.72 -25.72
N LYS A 62 -2.53 15.16 -24.54
CA LYS A 62 -1.66 15.47 -23.41
C LYS A 62 -1.82 14.37 -22.36
N PHE A 63 -0.72 13.75 -21.97
CA PHE A 63 -0.64 12.77 -20.89
C PHE A 63 0.24 13.31 -19.77
N GLN A 64 -0.13 13.08 -18.52
CA GLN A 64 0.88 13.14 -17.46
C GLN A 64 1.72 11.86 -17.53
N ASP A 65 3.03 12.00 -17.35
CA ASP A 65 3.98 10.90 -17.39
C ASP A 65 4.77 10.83 -16.08
N THR A 66 5.62 9.81 -15.95
CA THR A 66 6.52 9.66 -14.81
C THR A 66 7.39 10.91 -14.60
N PRO A 67 7.56 11.37 -13.36
CA PRO A 67 8.22 12.63 -13.10
C PRO A 67 9.73 12.57 -13.36
N ILE A 68 10.24 13.59 -14.05
CA ILE A 68 11.67 13.81 -14.26
C ILE A 68 12.09 14.96 -13.35
N HIS A 69 13.15 14.77 -12.56
CA HIS A 69 13.63 15.77 -11.59
C HIS A 69 12.56 16.30 -10.63
N CYS A 70 11.63 15.44 -10.22
CA CYS A 70 10.47 15.79 -9.37
C CYS A 70 9.52 16.84 -9.97
N LYS A 71 9.59 17.08 -11.30
CA LYS A 71 8.69 17.99 -12.01
C LYS A 71 7.49 17.26 -12.57
N GLN A 72 6.39 18.00 -12.73
CA GLN A 72 5.24 17.50 -13.47
C GLN A 72 5.62 17.29 -14.93
N THR A 73 5.76 16.03 -15.32
CA THR A 73 6.16 15.68 -16.67
C THR A 73 4.93 15.39 -17.52
N PHE A 74 4.84 16.01 -18.68
CA PHE A 74 3.74 15.87 -19.62
C PHE A 74 4.22 15.45 -21.00
N LEU A 75 3.64 14.37 -21.51
CA LEU A 75 3.85 13.90 -22.87
C LEU A 75 2.75 14.44 -23.79
N HIS A 76 3.15 15.19 -24.82
CA HIS A 76 2.27 15.75 -25.84
C HIS A 76 2.43 14.94 -27.13
N ALA A 77 1.58 13.94 -27.32
CA ALA A 77 1.59 13.11 -28.51
C ALA A 77 0.73 13.71 -29.62
N ASN A 78 1.33 13.93 -30.79
CA ASN A 78 0.55 14.24 -31.98
C ASN A 78 0.03 12.95 -32.61
N VAL A 79 -1.26 12.69 -32.41
CA VAL A 79 -1.90 11.43 -32.75
C VAL A 79 -2.52 11.45 -34.14
N TYR A 80 -2.27 10.42 -34.95
CA TYR A 80 -2.77 10.30 -36.32
C TYR A 80 -4.08 9.48 -36.39
N LYS A 81 -4.99 9.92 -37.26
CA LYS A 81 -6.19 9.17 -37.66
C LYS A 81 -6.08 8.77 -39.12
N TYR A 82 -6.47 7.55 -39.45
CA TYR A 82 -6.40 7.01 -40.81
C TYR A 82 -7.78 6.65 -41.34
N ASP A 83 -7.99 6.86 -42.63
CA ASP A 83 -9.13 6.30 -43.35
C ASP A 83 -8.90 4.80 -43.56
N CYS A 84 -9.91 3.97 -43.31
CA CYS A 84 -9.86 2.56 -43.65
C CYS A 84 -9.97 2.37 -45.17
N GLU A 85 -8.95 1.76 -45.77
CA GLU A 85 -8.91 1.48 -47.20
C GLU A 85 -9.66 0.21 -47.59
N ASN A 86 -10.29 -0.48 -46.63
CA ASN A 86 -11.19 -1.59 -46.91
C ASN A 86 -12.62 -1.07 -47.07
N ARG A 87 -13.15 -1.14 -48.30
CA ARG A 87 -14.50 -0.65 -48.63
C ARG A 87 -15.59 -1.41 -47.88
N ASP A 88 -15.36 -2.69 -47.63
CA ASP A 88 -16.30 -3.60 -46.95
C ASP A 88 -16.19 -3.53 -45.42
N CYS A 89 -15.25 -2.73 -44.88
CA CYS A 89 -15.13 -2.55 -43.44
C CYS A 89 -16.14 -1.51 -42.93
N GLU A 90 -16.75 -1.81 -41.79
CA GLU A 90 -17.65 -0.89 -41.08
C GLU A 90 -16.88 0.28 -40.45
N CYS A 91 -15.63 0.06 -40.03
CA CYS A 91 -14.76 1.14 -39.57
C CYS A 91 -14.30 1.97 -40.77
N LYS A 92 -14.71 3.25 -40.81
CA LYS A 92 -14.28 4.20 -41.85
C LYS A 92 -13.05 5.00 -41.45
N VAL A 93 -12.92 5.34 -40.16
CA VAL A 93 -11.78 6.07 -39.62
C VAL A 93 -11.34 5.39 -38.33
N PHE A 94 -10.04 5.18 -38.16
CA PHE A 94 -9.45 4.67 -36.93
C PHE A 94 -8.26 5.52 -36.51
N MET A 95 -7.88 5.40 -35.24
CA MET A 95 -6.75 6.13 -34.67
C MET A 95 -5.54 5.21 -34.66
N GLU A 96 -4.34 5.79 -34.76
CA GLU A 96 -3.14 5.03 -34.47
C GLU A 96 -3.18 4.49 -33.04
N ASP A 97 -2.55 3.34 -32.86
CA ASP A 97 -2.40 2.72 -31.54
C ASP A 97 -1.18 3.33 -30.83
N LEU A 98 -1.34 3.69 -29.56
CA LEU A 98 -0.25 4.21 -28.74
C LEU A 98 0.12 3.14 -27.71
N PRO A 99 1.35 2.60 -27.76
CA PRO A 99 1.73 1.49 -26.89
C PRO A 99 1.85 1.88 -25.41
N PHE A 100 1.84 3.17 -25.10
CA PHE A 100 1.95 3.71 -23.74
C PHE A 100 0.61 4.28 -23.20
N ALA A 101 -0.48 4.28 -23.98
CA ALA A 101 -1.77 4.80 -23.52
C ALA A 101 -2.99 4.38 -24.37
N LYS A 102 -4.02 3.83 -23.72
CA LYS A 102 -5.35 3.57 -24.34
C LYS A 102 -6.06 4.85 -24.83
N ALA A 103 -7.03 4.73 -25.74
CA ALA A 103 -7.69 5.83 -26.47
C ALA A 103 -8.23 7.00 -25.62
N SER A 104 -8.66 6.75 -24.37
CA SER A 104 -9.22 7.78 -23.46
C SER A 104 -8.36 8.02 -22.22
N GLN A 105 -7.15 7.46 -22.17
CA GLN A 105 -6.25 7.65 -21.04
C GLN A 105 -5.63 9.06 -21.08
N VAL A 106 -5.39 9.63 -19.90
CA VAL A 106 -4.76 10.97 -19.72
C VAL A 106 -3.46 10.89 -18.92
N ARG A 107 -2.99 9.67 -18.67
CA ARG A 107 -1.70 9.33 -18.05
C ARG A 107 -1.06 8.23 -18.87
N THR A 108 0.26 8.12 -18.87
CA THR A 108 0.94 6.97 -19.46
C THR A 108 0.70 5.71 -18.62
N ASP A 109 0.85 4.55 -19.24
CA ASP A 109 0.80 3.27 -18.52
C ASP A 109 1.90 3.18 -17.47
N ALA A 110 3.11 3.68 -17.78
CA ALA A 110 4.22 3.79 -16.84
C ALA A 110 3.85 4.61 -15.59
N LEU A 111 3.17 5.74 -15.76
CA LEU A 111 2.70 6.54 -14.62
C LEU A 111 1.64 5.81 -13.80
N ASN A 112 0.67 5.12 -14.43
CA ASN A 112 -0.30 4.32 -13.69
C ASN A 112 0.38 3.22 -12.86
N THR A 113 1.41 2.56 -13.41
CA THR A 113 2.21 1.57 -12.68
C THR A 113 2.94 2.18 -11.49
N LEU A 114 3.57 3.34 -11.66
CA LEU A 114 4.22 4.07 -10.55
C LEU A 114 3.20 4.43 -9.43
N ILE A 115 2.04 4.95 -9.81
CA ILE A 115 0.99 5.32 -8.87
C ILE A 115 0.54 4.10 -8.06
N LEU A 116 0.27 2.98 -8.72
CA LEU A 116 -0.13 1.73 -8.06
C LEU A 116 0.97 1.20 -7.15
N ALA A 117 2.23 1.17 -7.61
CA ALA A 117 3.35 0.69 -6.82
C ALA A 117 3.54 1.49 -5.52
N VAL A 118 3.39 2.81 -5.56
CA VAL A 118 3.45 3.65 -4.35
C VAL A 118 2.23 3.42 -3.46
N SER A 119 1.06 3.29 -4.08
CA SER A 119 -0.22 3.13 -3.38
C SER A 119 -0.36 1.77 -2.70
N MET A 120 0.40 0.74 -3.08
CA MET A 120 0.41 -0.57 -2.41
C MET A 120 0.91 -0.48 -0.96
N PHE A 121 1.70 0.53 -0.61
CA PHE A 121 2.32 0.67 0.71
C PHE A 121 1.70 1.78 1.57
N LEU A 122 0.74 2.52 1.01
CA LEU A 122 0.17 3.73 1.62
C LEU A 122 -1.35 3.72 1.50
N SER A 123 -2.04 4.51 2.33
CA SER A 123 -3.44 4.84 2.04
C SER A 123 -3.52 5.68 0.75
N ASN A 124 -4.64 5.65 0.03
CA ASN A 124 -4.81 6.45 -1.20
C ASN A 124 -4.54 7.96 -0.96
N GLU A 125 -4.92 8.47 0.21
CA GLU A 125 -4.63 9.85 0.62
C GLU A 125 -3.13 10.08 0.88
N GLY A 126 -2.45 9.13 1.52
CA GLY A 126 -1.01 9.19 1.76
C GLY A 126 -0.22 9.10 0.45
N ALA A 127 -0.60 8.18 -0.43
CA ALA A 127 0.00 8.01 -1.75
C ALA A 127 -0.16 9.28 -2.60
N SER A 128 -1.36 9.86 -2.65
CA SER A 128 -1.62 11.15 -3.32
C SER A 128 -0.64 12.24 -2.86
N LYS A 129 -0.44 12.40 -1.54
CA LYS A 129 0.48 13.39 -0.96
C LYS A 129 1.94 13.11 -1.29
N VAL A 130 2.38 11.85 -1.19
CA VAL A 130 3.76 11.45 -1.51
C VAL A 130 4.03 11.64 -3.00
N LEU A 131 3.11 11.23 -3.85
CA LEU A 131 3.19 11.40 -5.31
C LEU A 131 3.25 12.88 -5.70
N ALA A 132 2.51 13.76 -5.02
CA ALA A 132 2.58 15.20 -5.25
C ALA A 132 3.98 15.78 -4.99
N LEU A 133 4.69 15.31 -3.96
CA LEU A 133 6.09 15.70 -3.69
C LEU A 133 7.07 15.23 -4.76
N LEU A 134 6.70 14.20 -5.52
CA LEU A 134 7.49 13.67 -6.63
C LEU A 134 7.10 14.32 -7.97
N GLY A 135 6.14 15.24 -8.03
CA GLY A 135 5.67 15.84 -9.28
C GLY A 135 4.53 15.08 -9.97
N VAL A 136 3.84 14.18 -9.27
CA VAL A 136 2.67 13.45 -9.78
C VAL A 136 1.39 14.01 -9.15
N GLN A 137 0.45 14.45 -9.99
CA GLN A 137 -0.83 15.03 -9.55
C GLN A 137 -1.94 14.01 -9.73
N VAL A 138 -2.29 13.32 -8.64
CA VAL A 138 -3.36 12.32 -8.64
C VAL A 138 -4.16 12.41 -7.34
N SER A 139 -5.49 12.32 -7.43
CA SER A 139 -6.35 12.30 -6.24
C SER A 139 -6.48 10.90 -5.64
N ASN A 140 -6.86 10.83 -4.36
CA ASN A 140 -7.16 9.56 -3.70
C ASN A 140 -8.26 8.75 -4.45
N ASP A 141 -9.30 9.42 -4.96
CA ASP A 141 -10.36 8.79 -5.75
C ASP A 141 -9.84 8.25 -7.08
N THR A 142 -8.87 8.93 -7.69
CA THR A 142 -8.27 8.47 -8.94
C THR A 142 -7.44 7.22 -8.70
N ILE A 143 -6.73 7.13 -7.58
CA ILE A 143 -6.04 5.90 -7.15
C ILE A 143 -7.06 4.78 -6.92
N GLN A 144 -8.18 5.05 -6.23
CA GLN A 144 -9.23 4.04 -6.06
C GLN A 144 -9.76 3.54 -7.41
N ARG A 145 -10.04 4.43 -8.36
CA ARG A 145 -10.46 4.04 -9.72
C ARG A 145 -9.39 3.25 -10.48
N LEU A 146 -8.11 3.39 -10.15
CA LEU A 146 -7.07 2.53 -10.72
C LEU A 146 -7.15 1.12 -10.13
N TYR A 147 -7.35 0.99 -8.81
CA TYR A 147 -7.61 -0.31 -8.18
C TYR A 147 -8.86 -1.00 -8.72
N ASP A 148 -9.96 -0.25 -8.88
CA ASP A 148 -11.24 -0.80 -9.38
C ASP A 148 -11.16 -1.30 -10.83
N ARG A 149 -10.09 -0.93 -11.57
CA ARG A 149 -9.82 -1.39 -12.93
C ARG A 149 -8.86 -2.57 -12.98
N ILE A 150 -8.29 -2.98 -11.85
CA ILE A 150 -7.49 -4.19 -11.78
C ILE A 150 -8.45 -5.37 -11.92
N GLU A 151 -8.26 -6.14 -12.98
CA GLU A 151 -9.02 -7.37 -13.20
C GLU A 151 -8.22 -8.53 -12.59
N PHE A 152 -8.90 -9.34 -11.78
CA PHE A 152 -8.38 -10.62 -11.32
C PHE A 152 -8.83 -11.69 -12.30
N ILE A 153 -7.86 -12.38 -12.91
CA ILE A 153 -8.13 -13.45 -13.87
C ILE A 153 -8.23 -14.74 -13.08
N ASP A 154 -9.44 -15.29 -13.01
CA ASP A 154 -9.67 -16.61 -12.44
C ASP A 154 -9.08 -17.71 -13.35
N ASN A 155 -8.63 -18.80 -12.75
CA ASN A 155 -8.13 -19.97 -13.46
C ASN A 155 -8.96 -21.21 -13.08
N PRO A 156 -10.05 -21.51 -13.82
CA PRO A 156 -10.90 -22.67 -13.58
C PRO A 156 -10.15 -24.01 -13.59
N ASP A 157 -8.98 -24.04 -14.21
CA ASP A 157 -8.17 -25.23 -14.43
C ASP A 157 -7.02 -25.38 -13.42
N VAL A 158 -7.00 -24.58 -12.35
CA VAL A 158 -5.99 -24.71 -11.29
C VAL A 158 -6.05 -26.09 -10.62
N GLU A 159 -4.88 -26.68 -10.39
CA GLU A 159 -4.75 -28.04 -9.83
C GLU A 159 -4.29 -28.05 -8.36
N GLU A 160 -3.53 -27.03 -7.95
CA GLU A 160 -2.89 -26.97 -6.64
C GLU A 160 -3.11 -25.57 -6.06
N ILE A 161 -3.85 -25.49 -4.95
CA ILE A 161 -4.22 -24.19 -4.34
C ILE A 161 -3.85 -24.13 -2.87
N GLY A 162 -3.56 -22.93 -2.39
CA GLY A 162 -3.48 -22.63 -0.97
C GLY A 162 -4.70 -21.84 -0.52
N ILE A 163 -5.14 -22.09 0.71
CA ILE A 163 -6.30 -21.45 1.34
C ILE A 163 -5.90 -20.91 2.71
N ASP A 164 -6.15 -19.63 2.95
CA ASP A 164 -5.88 -18.97 4.23
C ASP A 164 -6.92 -17.90 4.59
N ASP A 165 -6.97 -17.57 5.88
CA ASP A 165 -7.84 -16.58 6.51
C ASP A 165 -7.16 -15.18 6.49
N VAL A 166 -7.73 -14.24 5.76
CA VAL A 166 -7.29 -12.83 5.75
C VAL A 166 -8.18 -11.99 6.63
N ALA A 167 -7.61 -11.40 7.68
CA ALA A 167 -8.31 -10.47 8.55
C ALA A 167 -8.40 -9.07 7.89
N ILE A 168 -9.56 -8.71 7.34
CA ILE A 168 -9.83 -7.34 6.85
C ILE A 168 -9.90 -6.38 8.05
N ARG A 169 -10.66 -6.75 9.08
CA ARG A 169 -10.67 -6.08 10.38
C ARG A 169 -10.54 -7.13 11.47
N LYS A 170 -9.35 -7.21 12.05
CA LYS A 170 -9.00 -8.21 13.06
C LYS A 170 -10.08 -8.30 14.16
N GLY A 171 -10.62 -9.52 14.35
CA GLY A 171 -11.68 -9.81 15.31
C GLY A 171 -13.10 -9.49 14.86
N GLN A 172 -13.31 -9.01 13.62
CA GLN A 172 -14.63 -8.65 13.11
C GLN A 172 -14.90 -9.25 11.72
N THR A 173 -14.13 -8.84 10.72
CA THR A 173 -14.35 -9.24 9.33
C THR A 173 -13.13 -9.98 8.80
N TYR A 174 -13.39 -11.11 8.17
CA TYR A 174 -12.42 -12.00 7.57
C TYR A 174 -12.83 -12.31 6.13
N ALA A 175 -11.86 -12.65 5.32
CA ALA A 175 -12.03 -13.17 3.97
C ALA A 175 -11.17 -14.41 3.80
N THR A 176 -11.57 -15.31 2.91
CA THR A 176 -10.81 -16.49 2.54
C THR A 176 -9.98 -16.16 1.29
N ALA A 177 -8.66 -16.18 1.39
CA ALA A 177 -7.77 -16.02 0.26
C ALA A 177 -7.46 -17.39 -0.36
N ILE A 178 -7.56 -17.47 -1.69
CA ILE A 178 -7.19 -18.64 -2.48
C ILE A 178 -6.07 -18.22 -3.43
N TYR A 179 -4.96 -18.94 -3.40
CA TYR A 179 -3.78 -18.65 -4.22
C TYR A 179 -3.29 -19.91 -4.94
N ASP A 180 -2.67 -19.73 -6.11
CA ASP A 180 -2.05 -20.83 -6.85
C ASP A 180 -0.76 -21.26 -6.14
N LEU A 181 -0.56 -22.56 -5.91
CA LEU A 181 0.66 -23.06 -5.27
C LEU A 181 1.87 -23.10 -6.19
N LYS A 182 1.70 -22.95 -7.51
CA LYS A 182 2.79 -23.01 -8.49
C LYS A 182 3.53 -21.68 -8.63
N ASP A 183 2.80 -20.58 -8.76
CA ASP A 183 3.36 -19.24 -9.00
C ASP A 183 2.96 -18.20 -7.94
N HIS A 184 2.18 -18.61 -6.93
CA HIS A 184 1.84 -17.83 -5.74
C HIS A 184 0.98 -16.58 -5.99
N HIS A 185 0.29 -16.49 -7.13
CA HIS A 185 -0.66 -15.40 -7.36
C HIS A 185 -1.99 -15.66 -6.64
N LEU A 186 -2.68 -14.58 -6.26
CA LEU A 186 -4.02 -14.64 -5.68
C LEU A 186 -5.03 -14.94 -6.79
N ILE A 187 -5.79 -16.03 -6.64
CA ILE A 187 -6.85 -16.45 -7.56
C ILE A 187 -8.17 -15.81 -7.16
N ALA A 188 -8.51 -15.90 -5.87
CA ALA A 188 -9.78 -15.40 -5.34
C ALA A 188 -9.65 -14.88 -3.91
N LEU A 189 -10.48 -13.88 -3.58
CA LEU A 189 -10.69 -13.39 -2.22
C LEU A 189 -12.19 -13.47 -1.93
N LEU A 190 -12.60 -14.47 -1.14
CA LEU A 190 -13.99 -14.76 -0.86
C LEU A 190 -14.41 -14.14 0.47
N ASP A 191 -15.65 -13.67 0.56
CA ASP A 191 -16.16 -13.09 1.80
C ASP A 191 -16.28 -14.13 2.92
N GLY A 192 -15.85 -13.79 4.13
CA GLY A 192 -15.99 -14.68 5.29
C GLY A 192 -15.03 -15.86 5.32
N ARG A 193 -15.29 -16.78 6.26
CA ARG A 193 -14.43 -17.92 6.61
C ARG A 193 -15.18 -19.15 7.11
N ASP A 194 -16.49 -19.19 6.90
CA ASP A 194 -17.37 -20.28 7.33
C ASP A 194 -17.39 -21.45 6.33
N GLY A 195 -16.64 -21.32 5.23
CA GLY A 195 -16.51 -22.33 4.17
C GLY A 195 -17.64 -22.32 3.15
N ILE A 196 -18.72 -21.55 3.34
CA ILE A 196 -19.84 -21.53 2.37
C ILE A 196 -19.39 -20.94 1.03
N PRO A 197 -18.73 -19.77 0.97
CA PRO A 197 -18.27 -19.21 -0.30
C PRO A 197 -17.20 -20.08 -0.96
N LEU A 198 -16.35 -20.74 -0.15
CA LEU A 198 -15.38 -21.69 -0.65
C LEU A 198 -16.06 -22.87 -1.38
N LYS A 199 -17.14 -23.42 -0.84
CA LYS A 199 -17.88 -24.50 -1.51
C LYS A 199 -18.39 -24.08 -2.88
N GLU A 200 -19.00 -22.90 -2.97
CA GLU A 200 -19.52 -22.40 -4.25
C GLU A 200 -18.39 -22.18 -5.25
N TRP A 201 -17.26 -21.64 -4.81
CA TRP A 201 -16.07 -21.47 -5.65
C TRP A 201 -15.50 -22.81 -6.13
N LEU A 202 -15.41 -23.83 -5.26
CA LEU A 202 -14.87 -25.14 -5.63
C LEU A 202 -15.73 -25.88 -6.67
N LYS A 203 -17.04 -25.59 -6.78
CA LYS A 203 -17.90 -26.22 -7.79
C LYS A 203 -17.47 -25.89 -9.23
N SER A 204 -16.87 -24.73 -9.46
CA SER A 204 -16.31 -24.35 -10.76
C SER A 204 -14.83 -24.72 -10.93
N HIS A 205 -14.19 -25.29 -9.90
CA HIS A 205 -12.76 -25.59 -9.84
C HIS A 205 -12.50 -27.07 -9.56
N THR A 206 -13.12 -27.94 -10.35
CA THR A 206 -13.11 -29.40 -10.13
C THR A 206 -11.77 -30.09 -10.39
N LYS A 207 -10.81 -29.39 -11.02
CA LYS A 207 -9.47 -29.92 -11.30
C LYS A 207 -8.51 -29.81 -10.11
N VAL A 208 -8.91 -29.12 -9.04
CA VAL A 208 -8.10 -29.00 -7.82
C VAL A 208 -7.90 -30.38 -7.19
N ARG A 209 -6.65 -30.84 -7.14
CA ARG A 209 -6.23 -32.13 -6.57
C ARG A 209 -5.43 -32.00 -5.29
N LEU A 210 -4.85 -30.82 -5.02
CA LEU A 210 -4.07 -30.56 -3.83
C LEU A 210 -4.47 -29.21 -3.23
N VAL A 211 -4.74 -29.21 -1.92
CA VAL A 211 -5.03 -28.00 -1.16
C VAL A 211 -4.07 -27.89 0.02
N ALA A 212 -3.25 -26.84 0.05
CA ALA A 212 -2.54 -26.43 1.27
C ALA A 212 -3.44 -25.51 2.08
N ARG A 213 -3.67 -25.80 3.35
CA ARG A 213 -4.52 -24.95 4.20
C ARG A 213 -4.08 -24.96 5.65
N ASP A 214 -4.65 -24.03 6.40
CA ASP A 214 -4.61 -24.05 7.86
C ASP A 214 -5.37 -25.26 8.45
N ARG A 215 -5.48 -25.31 9.79
CA ARG A 215 -6.17 -26.40 10.49
C ARG A 215 -7.66 -26.13 10.75
N ALA A 216 -8.28 -25.13 10.11
CA ALA A 216 -9.68 -24.84 10.32
C ALA A 216 -10.58 -25.98 9.81
N ASN A 217 -11.53 -26.41 10.64
CA ASN A 217 -12.46 -27.49 10.30
C ASN A 217 -13.43 -27.09 9.17
N ALA A 218 -13.76 -25.80 9.06
CA ALA A 218 -14.71 -25.30 8.06
C ALA A 218 -14.20 -25.57 6.63
N TYR A 219 -12.94 -25.25 6.33
CA TYR A 219 -12.33 -25.51 5.03
C TYR A 219 -12.20 -27.00 4.74
N ALA A 220 -11.79 -27.79 5.75
CA ALA A 220 -11.72 -29.24 5.62
C ALA A 220 -13.05 -29.85 5.19
N ALA A 221 -14.13 -29.44 5.86
CA ALA A 221 -15.49 -29.90 5.56
C ALA A 221 -15.94 -29.45 4.16
N ALA A 222 -15.68 -28.21 3.78
CA ALA A 222 -16.00 -27.69 2.45
C ALA A 222 -15.30 -28.46 1.33
N ILE A 223 -14.00 -28.71 1.48
CA ILE A 223 -13.20 -29.45 0.48
C ILE A 223 -13.68 -30.90 0.39
N ASN A 224 -13.84 -31.60 1.52
CA ASN A 224 -14.29 -32.99 1.53
C ASN A 224 -15.67 -33.20 0.88
N GLU A 225 -16.55 -32.19 0.96
CA GLU A 225 -17.88 -32.25 0.38
C GLU A 225 -17.88 -32.08 -1.14
N ILE A 226 -17.06 -31.17 -1.67
CA ILE A 226 -17.04 -30.84 -3.10
C ILE A 226 -16.00 -31.67 -3.87
N LEU A 227 -14.82 -31.88 -3.28
CA LEU A 227 -13.66 -32.56 -3.87
C LEU A 227 -13.14 -33.65 -2.91
N PRO A 228 -13.86 -34.77 -2.74
CA PRO A 228 -13.51 -35.81 -1.76
C PRO A 228 -12.14 -36.47 -2.01
N GLU A 229 -11.68 -36.50 -3.25
CA GLU A 229 -10.38 -37.08 -3.64
C GLU A 229 -9.22 -36.06 -3.52
N CYS A 230 -9.50 -34.82 -3.09
CA CYS A 230 -8.48 -33.79 -2.97
C CYS A 230 -7.55 -34.05 -1.78
N ILE A 231 -6.24 -34.03 -2.05
CA ILE A 231 -5.22 -34.16 -1.02
C ILE A 231 -5.12 -32.85 -0.24
N GLN A 232 -5.40 -32.92 1.07
CA GLN A 232 -5.28 -31.77 1.96
C GLN A 232 -3.98 -31.82 2.75
N VAL A 233 -3.14 -30.80 2.58
CA VAL A 233 -1.86 -30.65 3.27
C VAL A 233 -1.99 -29.54 4.30
N ALA A 234 -1.62 -29.84 5.54
CA ALA A 234 -1.56 -28.82 6.59
C ALA A 234 -0.35 -27.91 6.37
N ASP A 235 -0.56 -26.59 6.42
CA ASP A 235 0.53 -25.62 6.34
C ASP A 235 1.50 -25.78 7.53
N ARG A 236 2.79 -25.91 7.20
CA ARG A 236 3.90 -26.03 8.14
C ARG A 236 4.01 -24.82 9.08
N PHE A 237 3.72 -23.61 8.62
CA PHE A 237 3.78 -22.41 9.46
C PHE A 237 2.83 -22.56 10.67
N HIS A 238 1.59 -22.97 10.43
CA HIS A 238 0.61 -23.19 11.50
C HIS A 238 0.99 -24.34 12.42
N LEU A 239 1.61 -25.42 11.90
CA LEU A 239 2.13 -26.49 12.76
C LEU A 239 3.21 -25.99 13.72
N LEU A 240 4.17 -25.20 13.22
CA LEU A 240 5.23 -24.61 14.03
C LEU A 240 4.68 -23.58 15.03
N GLN A 241 3.76 -22.72 14.59
CA GLN A 241 3.12 -21.72 15.45
C GLN A 241 2.37 -22.38 16.62
N ASN A 242 1.65 -23.48 16.35
CA ASN A 242 0.97 -24.25 17.40
C ASN A 242 1.97 -24.84 18.38
N LEU A 243 3.04 -25.50 17.90
CA LEU A 243 4.08 -26.08 18.76
C LEU A 243 4.72 -25.01 19.66
N LEU A 244 5.13 -23.87 19.09
CA LEU A 244 5.70 -22.76 19.86
C LEU A 244 4.70 -22.19 20.87
N GLY A 245 3.42 -22.13 20.52
CA GLY A 245 2.34 -21.73 21.43
C GLY A 245 2.23 -22.67 22.63
N TYR A 246 2.23 -23.99 22.40
CA TYR A 246 2.21 -24.98 23.47
C TYR A 246 3.46 -24.91 24.35
N MET A 247 4.65 -24.84 23.75
CA MET A 247 5.91 -24.67 24.51
C MET A 247 5.88 -23.41 25.38
N LYS A 248 5.37 -22.29 24.85
CA LYS A 248 5.22 -21.05 25.62
C LYS A 248 4.27 -21.21 26.81
N ASN A 249 3.21 -21.99 26.68
CA ASN A 249 2.30 -22.27 27.80
C ASN A 249 2.98 -23.13 28.86
N ILE A 250 3.70 -24.19 28.45
CA ILE A 250 4.51 -25.01 29.37
C ILE A 250 5.50 -24.14 30.14
N PHE A 251 6.28 -23.31 29.44
CA PHE A 251 7.24 -22.43 30.12
C PHE A 251 6.57 -21.42 31.06
N LYS A 252 5.37 -20.93 30.75
CA LYS A 252 4.63 -20.04 31.66
C LYS A 252 4.13 -20.75 32.92
N GLU A 253 3.80 -22.03 32.82
CA GLU A 253 3.32 -22.83 33.95
C GLU A 253 4.47 -23.36 34.80
N GLU A 254 5.54 -23.83 34.17
CA GLU A 254 6.66 -24.50 34.85
C GLU A 254 7.77 -23.53 35.28
N MET A 255 8.01 -22.43 34.55
CA MET A 255 9.06 -21.49 34.92
C MET A 255 8.54 -20.39 35.85
N PRO A 256 9.33 -20.02 36.88
CA PRO A 256 8.99 -18.88 37.72
C PRO A 256 8.98 -17.59 36.90
N SER A 257 8.03 -16.70 37.20
CA SER A 257 7.87 -15.40 36.52
C SER A 257 9.11 -14.50 36.55
N ARG A 258 10.03 -14.76 37.50
CA ARG A 258 11.34 -14.12 37.62
C ARG A 258 12.37 -15.18 37.99
N LEU A 259 13.47 -15.18 37.26
CA LEU A 259 14.68 -15.92 37.62
C LEU A 259 15.70 -14.90 38.12
N TYR A 260 16.21 -15.09 39.32
CA TYR A 260 17.30 -14.26 39.84
C TYR A 260 18.61 -14.99 39.59
N ILE A 261 19.59 -14.32 38.99
CA ILE A 261 20.92 -14.88 38.76
C ILE A 261 21.88 -14.11 39.67
N GLN A 262 22.58 -14.83 40.55
CA GLN A 262 23.60 -14.27 41.43
C GLN A 262 24.88 -15.10 41.26
N ASN A 263 25.99 -14.44 40.95
CA ASN A 263 27.30 -15.08 40.76
C ASN A 263 27.32 -16.23 39.73
N GLY A 264 26.45 -16.18 38.71
CA GLY A 264 26.35 -17.22 37.68
C GLY A 264 25.42 -18.38 38.02
N GLU A 265 24.85 -18.42 39.23
CA GLU A 265 23.89 -19.44 39.67
C GLU A 265 22.48 -18.87 39.79
N ILE A 266 21.48 -19.74 39.65
CA ILE A 266 20.07 -19.39 39.85
C ILE A 266 19.82 -19.27 41.36
N SER A 267 19.36 -18.09 41.78
CA SER A 267 19.00 -17.76 43.16
C SER A 267 17.49 -17.66 43.31
N GLU A 268 16.95 -18.16 44.42
CA GLU A 268 15.53 -17.98 44.77
C GLU A 268 15.23 -16.58 45.30
N LYS A 269 16.26 -15.83 45.72
CA LYS A 269 16.11 -14.52 46.35
C LYS A 269 16.35 -13.40 45.36
N ALA A 270 15.44 -12.43 45.35
CA ALA A 270 15.63 -11.20 44.60
C ALA A 270 16.92 -10.50 45.01
N PRO A 271 17.74 -9.99 44.06
CA PRO A 271 18.89 -9.17 44.41
C PRO A 271 18.40 -7.92 45.14
N GLU A 272 19.17 -7.51 46.13
CA GLU A 272 18.86 -6.34 46.92
C GLU A 272 18.92 -5.10 46.02
N LYS A 273 17.83 -4.32 45.99
CA LYS A 273 17.79 -3.11 45.19
C LYS A 273 18.62 -2.04 45.87
N ILE A 274 19.83 -1.81 45.36
CA ILE A 274 20.65 -0.67 45.78
C ILE A 274 20.03 0.59 45.18
N LEU A 275 19.29 1.34 46.00
CA LEU A 275 18.81 2.66 45.64
C LEU A 275 20.01 3.59 45.57
N LYS A 276 20.47 3.88 44.35
CA LYS A 276 21.48 4.92 44.14
C LYS A 276 20.78 6.27 44.18
N GLU A 277 21.14 7.08 45.16
CA GLU A 277 20.71 8.47 45.23
C GLU A 277 21.19 9.18 43.95
N LYS A 278 20.25 9.70 43.16
CA LYS A 278 20.58 10.48 41.97
C LYS A 278 21.02 11.85 42.47
N THR A 279 22.32 12.10 42.42
CA THR A 279 22.85 13.45 42.59
C THR A 279 22.38 14.29 41.39
N PRO A 280 21.69 15.41 41.61
CA PRO A 280 21.28 16.27 40.51
C PRO A 280 22.53 16.82 39.80
N ASP A 281 22.39 17.11 38.51
CA ASP A 281 23.44 17.78 37.75
C ASP A 281 23.54 19.23 38.25
N VAL A 282 24.60 19.50 39.02
CA VAL A 282 24.84 20.81 39.63
C VAL A 282 25.01 21.87 38.54
N SER A 283 25.57 21.51 37.37
CA SER A 283 25.73 22.46 36.25
C SER A 283 24.39 22.89 35.67
N LEU A 284 23.42 21.97 35.59
CA LEU A 284 22.06 22.27 35.17
C LEU A 284 21.35 23.14 36.21
N LEU A 285 21.48 22.81 37.50
CA LEU A 285 20.88 23.59 38.58
C LEU A 285 21.43 25.02 38.63
N ASP A 286 22.74 25.19 38.45
CA ASP A 286 23.39 26.51 38.44
C ASP A 286 22.97 27.37 37.23
N SER A 287 22.58 26.73 36.11
CA SER A 287 22.02 27.43 34.94
C SER A 287 20.58 27.91 35.13
N LEU A 288 19.87 27.37 36.14
CA LEU A 288 18.50 27.76 36.44
C LEU A 288 18.51 28.95 37.41
N HIS A 289 18.38 30.16 36.86
CA HIS A 289 18.13 31.37 37.64
C HIS A 289 16.67 31.40 38.14
N TYR A 290 16.36 30.53 39.10
CA TYR A 290 15.04 30.50 39.73
C TYR A 290 14.98 31.51 40.87
N ASP A 291 14.03 32.44 40.80
CA ASP A 291 13.76 33.38 41.88
C ASP A 291 13.01 32.65 43.01
N ASN A 292 13.73 32.43 44.12
CA ASN A 292 13.19 31.79 45.32
C ASN A 292 12.54 32.81 46.27
N THR A 293 12.36 34.08 45.85
CA THR A 293 11.59 35.02 46.67
C THR A 293 10.14 34.55 46.75
N PRO A 294 9.55 34.55 47.95
CA PRO A 294 8.15 34.22 48.10
C PRO A 294 7.27 35.15 47.26
N PRO A 295 6.27 34.63 46.54
CA PRO A 295 5.37 35.47 45.75
C PRO A 295 4.65 36.44 46.69
N ILE A 296 4.62 37.72 46.33
CA ILE A 296 3.98 38.79 47.11
C ILE A 296 2.69 39.25 46.44
N ASP A 297 1.71 39.66 47.23
CA ASP A 297 0.47 40.28 46.73
C ASP A 297 0.68 41.76 46.37
N SER A 298 -0.36 42.41 45.84
CA SER A 298 -0.33 43.83 45.47
C SER A 298 -0.11 44.79 46.65
N ASN A 299 -0.19 44.29 47.89
CA ASN A 299 0.03 45.05 49.11
C ASN A 299 1.40 44.73 49.76
N GLY A 300 2.23 43.91 49.09
CA GLY A 300 3.58 43.55 49.53
C GLY A 300 3.61 42.44 50.59
N ASN A 301 2.51 41.75 50.85
CA ASN A 301 2.49 40.62 51.79
C ASN A 301 2.84 39.31 51.09
N GLU A 302 3.60 38.45 51.76
CA GLU A 302 3.92 37.11 51.28
C GLU A 302 2.65 36.26 51.10
N VAL A 303 2.46 35.76 49.89
CA VAL A 303 1.38 34.85 49.53
C VAL A 303 1.80 33.43 49.86
N ILE A 304 1.30 32.94 51.00
CA ILE A 304 1.51 31.55 51.40
C ILE A 304 0.76 30.64 50.42
N TYR A 305 1.49 29.72 49.78
CA TYR A 305 0.90 28.74 48.88
C TYR A 305 0.01 27.74 49.65
N ASP A 306 -1.31 27.94 49.57
CA ASP A 306 -2.30 27.04 50.15
C ASP A 306 -2.67 25.91 49.17
N ASN A 307 -1.96 24.79 49.28
CA ASN A 307 -2.23 23.55 48.55
C ASN A 307 -3.64 22.97 48.82
N LYS A 308 -4.29 23.33 49.93
CA LYS A 308 -5.51 22.67 50.42
C LYS A 308 -6.81 23.29 49.88
N LYS A 309 -6.76 24.48 49.28
CA LYS A 309 -7.92 25.12 48.65
C LYS A 309 -8.14 24.62 47.23
N HIS A 310 -8.79 23.47 47.09
CA HIS A 310 -9.30 23.03 45.79
C HIS A 310 -10.57 23.80 45.43
N TYR A 311 -10.51 24.64 44.38
CA TYR A 311 -11.71 25.26 43.83
C TYR A 311 -12.43 24.27 42.90
N LEU A 312 -13.18 23.37 43.52
CA LEU A 312 -13.90 22.27 42.86
C LEU A 312 -15.01 22.74 41.91
N ASP A 313 -15.39 24.03 41.98
CA ASP A 313 -16.35 24.66 41.08
C ASP A 313 -15.69 25.38 39.89
N SER A 314 -14.35 25.36 39.78
CA SER A 314 -13.68 25.90 38.60
C SER A 314 -14.13 25.15 37.34
N ARG A 315 -14.32 25.92 36.25
CA ARG A 315 -14.67 25.38 34.93
C ARG A 315 -13.68 24.28 34.49
N GLN A 316 -12.39 24.46 34.80
CA GLN A 316 -11.34 23.49 34.49
C GLN A 316 -11.49 22.18 35.29
N TYR A 317 -11.75 22.27 36.60
CA TYR A 317 -11.97 21.08 37.43
C TYR A 317 -13.24 20.32 37.00
N GLN A 318 -14.34 21.03 36.72
CA GLN A 318 -15.57 20.40 36.24
C GLN A 318 -15.39 19.71 34.88
N HIS A 319 -14.65 20.33 33.96
CA HIS A 319 -14.31 19.72 32.67
C HIS A 319 -13.48 18.43 32.84
N GLN A 320 -12.43 18.46 33.67
CA GLN A 320 -11.61 17.29 33.95
C GLN A 320 -12.41 16.17 34.65
N LYS A 321 -13.29 16.53 35.60
CA LYS A 321 -14.19 15.58 36.28
C LYS A 321 -15.15 14.90 35.30
N ALA A 322 -15.72 15.64 34.35
CA ALA A 322 -16.58 15.08 33.29
C ALA A 322 -15.79 14.16 32.35
N SER A 323 -14.56 14.52 32.00
CA SER A 323 -13.69 13.72 31.15
C SER A 323 -13.29 12.39 31.81
N ARG A 324 -12.99 12.39 33.12
CA ARG A 324 -12.72 11.15 33.89
C ARG A 324 -13.90 10.19 33.91
N LYS A 325 -15.15 10.68 33.95
CA LYS A 325 -16.35 9.84 33.85
C LYS A 325 -16.54 9.21 32.47
N LYS A 326 -16.08 9.86 31.39
CA LYS A 326 -16.18 9.31 30.02
C LYS A 326 -15.19 8.18 29.75
N ASN A 327 -14.05 8.16 30.45
CA ASN A 327 -13.00 7.16 30.28
C ASN A 327 -13.12 5.96 31.24
N SER A 328 -14.18 5.87 32.04
CA SER A 328 -14.40 4.75 32.97
C SER A 328 -15.52 3.78 32.55
N ASN A 329 -15.93 3.82 31.28
CA ASN A 329 -16.84 2.84 30.69
C ASN A 329 -16.14 2.07 29.57
#